data_AF-A0A7L4ZWW0-F1
#
_entry.id   AF-A0A7L4ZWW0-F1
#
_cell.length_a   1.000
_cell.length_b   1.000
_cell.length_c   1.000
_cell.angle_alpha   90.00
_cell.angle_beta   90.00
_cell.angle_gamma   90.00
#
_symmetry.space_group_name_H-M   'P 1'
#
loop_
_entity.id
_entity.type
_entity.pdbx_description
1 polymer ?
#
loop_
_entity_poly.entity_id
_entity_poly.type
_entity_poly.pdbx_seq_one_letter_code
_entity_poly.pdbx_strand_id
1 'polypeptide(L)'
;MFLIRTATAAFLALGTLAACTNDPKEEEQKPSFDASGTYSATAADFVAGPVRMYTRQGEVKDVQLIQRFSQRWYGGLLYGSPGPVAPFAAVDLTFTTPRPANTPIQGSLKLTTAANTTYSGVYAAAQSAEHLVLADNVAQSDFMPLFADRCRLFTKEVLGLTPTYSWSPLPGSTGYAERLEYHPLYVLELNGAQARMALLSYIFVSGTNGQSCSIGYRNAFNIVNETTLSRLNVGDTLVVQHNQLPLTKQK
;
A
#
# COMPACT_ATOMS: atom_id res chain seq x y z
N MET A 1 -53.31 55.37 27.15
CA MET A 1 -53.68 56.26 26.04
C MET A 1 -53.66 55.41 24.76
N PHE A 2 -54.79 55.37 24.06
CA PHE A 2 -55.10 54.55 22.88
C PHE A 2 -54.56 55.16 21.56
N LEU A 3 -54.64 54.35 20.47
CA LEU A 3 -54.47 54.59 19.00
C LEU A 3 -53.21 53.89 18.44
N ILE A 4 -53.25 52.73 17.76
CA ILE A 4 -54.05 52.12 16.67
C ILE A 4 -53.82 52.71 15.26
N ARG A 5 -53.46 51.80 14.32
CA ARG A 5 -53.57 51.75 12.84
C ARG A 5 -52.35 52.30 12.07
N THR A 6 -51.84 51.66 11.01
CA THR A 6 -52.49 50.86 9.94
C THR A 6 -51.55 49.81 9.36
N ALA A 7 -52.14 48.67 8.97
CA ALA A 7 -51.55 47.65 8.11
C ALA A 7 -51.56 48.08 6.63
N THR A 8 -50.61 47.57 5.84
CA THR A 8 -50.83 47.35 4.40
C THR A 8 -50.33 45.94 4.06
N ALA A 9 -51.19 45.17 3.42
CA ALA A 9 -51.00 43.79 3.02
C ALA A 9 -50.79 43.67 1.51
N ALA A 10 -50.35 42.47 1.12
CA ALA A 10 -50.47 41.81 -0.18
C ALA A 10 -49.43 42.16 -1.26
N PHE A 11 -48.71 41.13 -1.75
CA PHE A 11 -49.23 40.31 -2.84
C PHE A 11 -48.56 38.93 -2.90
N LEU A 12 -49.38 37.88 -2.92
CA LEU A 12 -49.02 36.54 -3.36
C LEU A 12 -48.76 36.56 -4.86
N ALA A 13 -47.68 35.92 -5.29
CA ALA A 13 -47.60 35.34 -6.63
C ALA A 13 -47.19 33.88 -6.49
N LEU A 14 -48.19 33.01 -6.63
CA LEU A 14 -48.00 31.61 -6.96
C LEU A 14 -47.28 31.52 -8.31
N GLY A 15 -46.12 30.86 -8.32
CA GLY A 15 -45.44 30.40 -9.51
C GLY A 15 -45.16 28.92 -9.37
N THR A 16 -46.15 28.10 -9.73
CA THR A 16 -46.00 26.66 -9.97
C THR A 16 -45.04 26.44 -11.14
N LEU A 17 -43.90 25.79 -10.92
CA LEU A 17 -43.14 25.16 -12.00
C LEU A 17 -42.47 23.88 -11.49
N ALA A 18 -42.97 22.78 -12.05
CA ALA A 18 -42.33 21.50 -12.24
C ALA A 18 -41.77 20.78 -11.01
N ALA A 19 -42.57 19.83 -10.54
CA ALA A 19 -42.04 18.51 -10.21
C ALA A 19 -41.24 17.97 -11.43
N CYS A 20 -39.95 18.31 -11.50
CA CYS A 20 -39.00 17.45 -12.19
C CYS A 20 -38.79 16.27 -11.26
N THR A 21 -39.37 15.15 -11.67
CA THR A 21 -38.98 13.79 -11.28
C THR A 21 -37.53 13.77 -10.82
N ASN A 22 -37.32 13.46 -9.54
CA ASN A 22 -36.05 12.91 -9.09
C ASN A 22 -35.87 11.59 -9.83
N ASP A 23 -35.39 11.67 -11.08
CA ASP A 23 -34.61 10.56 -11.61
C ASP A 23 -33.55 10.32 -10.53
N PRO A 24 -33.47 9.10 -9.97
CA PRO A 24 -32.30 8.75 -9.19
C PRO A 24 -31.17 8.92 -10.19
N LYS A 25 -30.41 10.02 -10.06
CA LYS A 25 -29.11 10.14 -10.70
C LYS A 25 -28.46 8.82 -10.36
N GLU A 26 -28.21 8.01 -11.40
CA GLU A 26 -27.42 6.82 -11.31
C GLU A 26 -26.23 7.21 -10.44
N GLU A 27 -26.20 6.76 -9.18
CA GLU A 27 -24.98 6.78 -8.41
C GLU A 27 -24.08 5.93 -9.27
N GLU A 28 -23.24 6.60 -10.05
CA GLU A 28 -22.28 5.99 -10.96
C GLU A 28 -21.57 4.94 -10.12
N GLN A 29 -21.95 3.68 -10.34
CA GLN A 29 -21.76 2.63 -9.36
C GLN A 29 -20.26 2.41 -9.28
N LYS A 30 -19.63 3.05 -8.28
CA LYS A 30 -18.18 3.15 -8.22
C LYS A 30 -17.64 1.72 -8.28
N PRO A 31 -16.74 1.40 -9.21
CA PRO A 31 -16.35 0.03 -9.46
C PRO A 31 -15.89 -0.61 -8.15
N SER A 32 -16.65 -1.60 -7.67
CA SER A 32 -16.32 -2.32 -6.45
C SER A 32 -15.44 -3.52 -6.82
N PHE A 33 -14.45 -3.84 -5.98
CA PHE A 33 -13.59 -4.99 -6.22
C PHE A 33 -14.43 -6.28 -6.26
N ASP A 34 -14.39 -6.98 -7.38
CA ASP A 34 -15.05 -8.28 -7.52
C ASP A 34 -14.21 -9.36 -6.82
N ALA A 35 -14.47 -9.56 -5.53
CA ALA A 35 -13.80 -10.58 -4.71
C ALA A 35 -14.38 -11.99 -4.95
N SER A 36 -14.49 -12.41 -6.22
CA SER A 36 -14.91 -13.75 -6.63
C SER A 36 -13.92 -14.40 -7.59
N GLY A 37 -13.84 -15.73 -7.55
CA GLY A 37 -13.03 -16.51 -8.47
C GLY A 37 -11.52 -16.41 -8.22
N THR A 38 -10.74 -16.77 -9.24
CA THR A 38 -9.29 -16.77 -9.18
C THR A 38 -8.71 -15.64 -10.03
N TYR A 39 -7.74 -14.94 -9.46
CA TYR A 39 -6.94 -13.92 -10.11
C TYR A 39 -5.50 -14.42 -10.19
N SER A 40 -4.83 -14.24 -11.33
CA SER A 40 -3.43 -14.64 -11.45
C SER A 40 -2.58 -13.64 -12.20
N ALA A 41 -1.28 -13.71 -11.94
CA ALA A 41 -0.26 -12.96 -12.64
C ALA A 41 1.07 -13.72 -12.64
N THR A 42 1.93 -13.39 -13.58
CA THR A 42 3.27 -13.94 -13.73
C THR A 42 4.33 -12.86 -13.60
N ALA A 43 5.60 -13.27 -13.53
CA ALA A 43 6.73 -12.33 -13.58
C ALA A 43 6.68 -11.39 -14.80
N ALA A 44 6.14 -11.85 -15.93
CA ALA A 44 6.04 -11.07 -17.16
C ALA A 44 5.02 -9.91 -17.06
N ASP A 45 4.06 -10.01 -16.15
CA ASP A 45 3.04 -8.97 -15.94
C ASP A 45 3.55 -7.83 -15.05
N PHE A 46 4.71 -7.99 -14.40
CA PHE A 46 5.24 -6.99 -13.48
C PHE A 46 5.53 -5.66 -14.17
N VAL A 47 5.04 -4.59 -13.56
CA VAL A 47 5.25 -3.21 -14.02
C VAL A 47 6.07 -2.45 -12.99
N ALA A 48 7.28 -2.04 -13.39
CA ALA A 48 8.14 -1.20 -12.57
C ALA A 48 7.69 0.27 -12.65
N GLY A 49 7.51 0.94 -11.51
CA GLY A 49 7.24 2.38 -11.49
C GLY A 49 8.50 3.24 -11.51
N PRO A 50 8.37 4.58 -11.48
CA PRO A 50 9.52 5.47 -11.42
C PRO A 50 10.26 5.36 -10.07
N VAL A 51 11.58 5.44 -10.12
CA VAL A 51 12.43 5.55 -8.93
C VAL A 51 12.38 6.98 -8.42
N ARG A 52 12.01 7.16 -7.16
CA ARG A 52 11.94 8.48 -6.50
C ARG A 52 12.89 8.52 -5.31
N MET A 53 13.55 9.64 -5.11
CA MET A 53 14.48 9.86 -4.00
C MET A 53 14.00 11.01 -3.14
N TYR A 54 14.08 10.85 -1.84
CA TYR A 54 13.68 11.83 -0.84
C TYR A 54 14.79 12.05 0.17
N THR A 55 14.89 13.28 0.62
CA THR A 55 15.64 13.69 1.80
C THR A 55 14.70 14.47 2.73
N ARG A 56 15.21 14.93 3.88
CA ARG A 56 14.46 15.83 4.76
C ARG A 56 13.99 17.12 4.05
N GLN A 57 14.69 17.56 3.01
CA GLN A 57 14.34 18.76 2.23
C GLN A 57 13.25 18.51 1.19
N GLY A 58 12.80 17.26 1.02
CA GLY A 58 11.78 16.87 0.06
C GLY A 58 12.33 15.94 -1.03
N GLU A 59 11.62 15.89 -2.16
CA GLU A 59 11.97 15.03 -3.28
C GLU A 59 13.13 15.61 -4.08
N VAL A 60 14.15 14.77 -4.31
CA VAL A 60 15.28 15.08 -5.19
C VAL A 60 14.82 14.93 -6.64
N LYS A 61 15.08 15.94 -7.47
CA LYS A 61 14.70 15.96 -8.89
C LYS A 61 15.86 15.71 -9.86
N ASP A 62 17.09 15.64 -9.36
CA ASP A 62 18.27 15.34 -10.16
C ASP A 62 18.30 13.84 -10.55
N VAL A 63 17.91 13.55 -11.79
CA VAL A 63 17.86 12.19 -12.34
C VAL A 63 19.21 11.49 -12.32
N GLN A 64 20.32 12.21 -12.56
CA GLN A 64 21.66 11.63 -12.59
C GLN A 64 22.14 11.27 -11.18
N LEU A 65 21.78 12.07 -10.18
CA LEU A 65 22.02 11.74 -8.79
C LEU A 65 21.23 10.50 -8.35
N ILE A 66 19.94 10.43 -8.71
CA ILE A 66 19.09 9.27 -8.41
C ILE A 66 19.66 8.00 -9.01
N GLN A 67 20.03 8.03 -10.31
CA GLN A 67 20.60 6.88 -11.00
C GLN A 67 21.91 6.41 -10.35
N ARG A 68 22.85 7.32 -10.09
CA ARG A 68 24.13 6.97 -9.45
C ARG A 68 23.96 6.39 -8.05
N PHE A 69 23.04 6.94 -7.27
CA PHE A 69 22.74 6.43 -5.93
C PHE A 69 22.16 5.00 -6.01
N SER A 70 21.15 4.79 -6.84
CA SER A 70 20.49 3.49 -7.01
C SER A 70 21.46 2.42 -7.51
N GLN A 71 22.38 2.77 -8.42
CA GLN A 71 23.42 1.86 -8.90
C GLN A 71 24.41 1.48 -7.80
N ARG A 72 24.86 2.46 -7.00
CA ARG A 72 25.87 2.26 -5.94
C ARG A 72 25.40 1.30 -4.86
N TRP A 73 24.16 1.44 -4.40
CA TRP A 73 23.71 0.76 -3.18
C TRP A 73 23.11 -0.62 -3.42
N TYR A 74 22.73 -0.97 -4.65
CA TYR A 74 22.05 -2.24 -4.91
C TYR A 74 22.40 -2.93 -6.24
N GLY A 75 23.47 -2.48 -6.92
CA GLY A 75 23.91 -3.09 -8.19
C GLY A 75 22.85 -3.10 -9.30
N GLY A 76 21.82 -2.24 -9.20
CA GLY A 76 20.68 -2.22 -10.12
C GLY A 76 19.56 -3.25 -9.85
N LEU A 77 19.74 -4.23 -8.97
CA LEU A 77 18.79 -5.35 -8.79
C LEU A 77 17.39 -4.94 -8.31
N LEU A 78 17.26 -3.80 -7.60
CA LEU A 78 15.97 -3.27 -7.16
C LEU A 78 15.43 -2.12 -8.00
N TYR A 79 16.28 -1.38 -8.70
CA TYR A 79 15.95 -0.04 -9.22
C TYR A 79 16.47 0.26 -10.64
N GLY A 80 17.08 -0.70 -11.34
CA GLY A 80 17.72 -0.38 -12.63
C GLY A 80 18.29 -1.53 -13.46
N SER A 81 18.00 -2.79 -13.16
CA SER A 81 18.38 -3.88 -14.05
C SER A 81 17.48 -3.85 -15.30
N PRO A 82 18.02 -4.02 -16.52
CA PRO A 82 17.23 -4.17 -17.74
C PRO A 82 16.51 -5.52 -17.70
N GLY A 83 15.38 -5.53 -16.99
CA GLY A 83 14.55 -6.70 -16.76
C GLY A 83 14.00 -6.67 -15.33
N PRO A 84 12.68 -6.73 -15.13
CA PRO A 84 12.14 -6.87 -13.80
C PRO A 84 12.53 -8.24 -13.25
N VAL A 85 13.40 -8.27 -12.23
CA VAL A 85 13.50 -9.47 -11.39
C VAL A 85 12.32 -9.42 -10.44
N ALA A 86 11.14 -9.77 -10.95
CA ALA A 86 10.01 -10.03 -10.09
C ALA A 86 10.46 -11.06 -9.04
N PRO A 87 10.21 -10.83 -7.73
CA PRO A 87 10.62 -11.77 -6.69
C PRO A 87 9.81 -13.08 -6.76
N PHE A 88 8.82 -13.14 -7.65
CA PHE A 88 7.93 -14.25 -7.89
C PHE A 88 7.99 -14.66 -9.37
N ALA A 89 7.77 -15.94 -9.62
CA ALA A 89 7.46 -16.49 -10.93
C ALA A 89 5.96 -16.34 -11.24
N ALA A 90 5.09 -16.58 -10.25
CA ALA A 90 3.64 -16.50 -10.40
C ALA A 90 2.92 -16.20 -9.08
N VAL A 91 1.75 -15.58 -9.18
CA VAL A 91 0.82 -15.29 -8.08
C VAL A 91 -0.55 -15.81 -8.51
N ASP A 92 -1.17 -16.64 -7.68
CA ASP A 92 -2.59 -17.02 -7.80
C ASP A 92 -3.32 -16.60 -6.52
N LEU A 93 -4.35 -15.78 -6.65
CA LEU A 93 -5.22 -15.33 -5.56
C LEU A 93 -6.63 -15.84 -5.82
N THR A 94 -7.14 -16.72 -4.97
CA THR A 94 -8.46 -17.31 -5.13
C THR A 94 -9.37 -16.87 -4.00
N PHE A 95 -10.51 -16.26 -4.33
CA PHE A 95 -11.54 -15.89 -3.36
C PHE A 95 -12.59 -16.99 -3.27
N THR A 96 -13.03 -17.28 -2.03
CA THR A 96 -14.02 -18.32 -1.79
C THR A 96 -15.42 -17.84 -2.21
N THR A 97 -16.07 -18.61 -3.09
CA THR A 97 -17.48 -18.41 -3.49
C THR A 97 -18.28 -19.70 -3.40
N PRO A 98 -19.59 -19.66 -3.08
CA PRO A 98 -20.40 -18.46 -2.79
C PRO A 98 -20.15 -17.89 -1.39
N ARG A 99 -20.24 -16.56 -1.27
CA ARG A 99 -20.09 -15.84 0.00
C ARG A 99 -21.47 -15.40 0.53
N PRO A 100 -21.89 -15.81 1.74
CA PRO A 100 -23.08 -15.27 2.37
C PRO A 100 -23.01 -13.73 2.50
N ALA A 101 -24.15 -13.05 2.49
CA ALA A 101 -24.17 -11.63 2.81
C ALA A 101 -23.57 -11.41 4.22
N ASN A 102 -22.75 -10.37 4.37
CA ASN A 102 -22.09 -9.97 5.62
C ASN A 102 -20.96 -10.89 6.15
N THR A 103 -20.47 -11.87 5.39
CA THR A 103 -19.22 -12.57 5.78
C THR A 103 -17.98 -11.82 5.28
N PRO A 104 -16.89 -11.79 6.07
CA PRO A 104 -15.61 -11.25 5.62
C PRO A 104 -15.15 -11.95 4.35
N ILE A 105 -14.55 -11.19 3.43
CA ILE A 105 -13.93 -11.77 2.23
C ILE A 105 -12.78 -12.66 2.72
N GLN A 106 -12.75 -13.89 2.23
CA GLN A 106 -11.70 -14.87 2.49
C GLN A 106 -11.20 -15.44 1.18
N GLY A 107 -9.95 -15.88 1.18
CA GLY A 107 -9.34 -16.52 0.03
C GLY A 107 -8.07 -17.28 0.38
N SER A 108 -7.39 -17.74 -0.65
CA SER A 108 -6.07 -18.31 -0.60
C SER A 108 -5.14 -17.57 -1.55
N LEU A 109 -3.91 -17.36 -1.10
CA LEU A 109 -2.83 -16.83 -1.91
C LEU A 109 -1.81 -17.95 -2.12
N LYS A 110 -1.46 -18.19 -3.38
CA LYS A 110 -0.34 -19.03 -3.78
C LYS A 110 0.71 -18.15 -4.45
N LEU A 111 1.87 -18.05 -3.83
CA LEU A 111 3.00 -17.29 -4.33
C LEU A 111 4.12 -18.26 -4.72
N THR A 112 4.44 -18.28 -6.02
CA THR A 112 5.52 -19.09 -6.59
C THR A 112 6.74 -18.22 -6.82
N THR A 113 7.88 -18.57 -6.25
CA THR A 113 9.19 -17.94 -6.53
C THR A 113 10.07 -18.92 -7.34
N ALA A 114 11.30 -18.51 -7.65
CA ALA A 114 12.27 -19.43 -8.27
C ALA A 114 12.66 -20.62 -7.36
N ALA A 115 12.55 -20.45 -6.03
CA ALA A 115 13.04 -21.43 -5.06
C ALA A 115 11.91 -22.24 -4.40
N ASN A 116 10.72 -21.68 -4.26
CA ASN A 116 9.63 -22.31 -3.52
C ASN A 116 8.23 -21.86 -4.00
N THR A 117 7.22 -22.61 -3.58
CA THR A 117 5.82 -22.17 -3.64
C THR A 117 5.28 -22.10 -2.23
N THR A 118 4.65 -20.99 -1.89
CA THR A 118 4.04 -20.75 -0.59
C THR A 118 2.53 -20.62 -0.74
N TYR A 119 1.79 -21.12 0.24
CA TYR A 119 0.35 -21.06 0.31
C TYR A 119 -0.05 -20.41 1.63
N SER A 120 -0.89 -19.39 1.56
CA SER A 120 -1.42 -18.67 2.71
C SER A 120 -2.93 -18.55 2.60
N GLY A 121 -3.63 -18.64 3.72
CA GLY A 121 -5.01 -18.16 3.78
C GLY A 121 -4.98 -16.65 3.92
N VAL A 122 -5.92 -15.96 3.27
CA VAL A 122 -6.01 -14.50 3.35
C VAL A 122 -7.44 -14.07 3.67
N TYR A 123 -7.58 -12.95 4.35
CA TYR A 123 -8.88 -12.34 4.65
C TYR A 123 -8.82 -10.84 4.41
N ALA A 124 -9.94 -10.21 4.08
CA ALA A 124 -10.00 -8.75 3.96
C ALA A 124 -9.87 -8.09 5.34
N ALA A 125 -8.79 -7.35 5.52
CA ALA A 125 -8.53 -6.51 6.69
C ALA A 125 -9.16 -5.12 6.54
N ALA A 126 -9.22 -4.59 5.31
CA ALA A 126 -9.90 -3.34 4.99
C ALA A 126 -10.39 -3.34 3.53
N GLN A 127 -11.46 -2.61 3.27
CA GLN A 127 -12.00 -2.43 1.92
C GLN A 127 -12.44 -0.97 1.72
N SER A 128 -12.09 -0.43 0.56
CA SER A 128 -12.62 0.82 0.03
C SER A 128 -13.09 0.59 -1.41
N ALA A 129 -13.61 1.64 -2.04
CA ALA A 129 -14.02 1.57 -3.43
C ALA A 129 -12.84 1.37 -4.41
N GLU A 130 -11.61 1.67 -4.00
CA GLU A 130 -10.42 1.59 -4.88
C GLU A 130 -9.40 0.55 -4.41
N HIS A 131 -9.54 0.07 -3.18
CA HIS A 131 -8.54 -0.78 -2.54
C HIS A 131 -9.18 -1.92 -1.78
N LEU A 132 -8.61 -3.11 -1.90
CA LEU A 132 -8.85 -4.24 -1.02
C LEU A 132 -7.53 -4.59 -0.32
N VAL A 133 -7.52 -4.49 1.01
CA VAL A 133 -6.37 -4.88 1.83
C VAL A 133 -6.65 -6.27 2.39
N LEU A 134 -5.83 -7.23 1.99
CA LEU A 134 -5.84 -8.60 2.48
C LEU A 134 -4.77 -8.77 3.54
N ALA A 135 -5.07 -9.47 4.62
CA ALA A 135 -4.09 -9.91 5.60
C ALA A 135 -3.88 -11.42 5.50
N ASP A 136 -2.64 -11.85 5.62
CA ASP A 136 -2.27 -13.26 5.78
C ASP A 136 -2.82 -13.79 7.11
N ASN A 137 -3.34 -15.02 7.10
CA ASN A 137 -3.79 -15.68 8.31
C ASN A 137 -2.61 -16.20 9.16
N VAL A 138 -1.41 -16.30 8.60
CA VAL A 138 -0.19 -16.69 9.29
C VAL A 138 0.64 -15.45 9.65
N ALA A 139 0.95 -15.30 10.94
CA ALA A 139 1.89 -14.30 11.38
C ALA A 139 3.33 -14.69 10.99
N GLN A 140 4.11 -13.72 10.54
CA GLN A 140 5.53 -13.84 10.28
C GLN A 140 6.35 -13.14 11.37
N SER A 141 7.63 -13.49 11.47
CA SER A 141 8.56 -12.84 12.37
C SER A 141 9.82 -12.40 11.64
N ASP A 142 10.21 -11.14 11.86
CA ASP A 142 11.50 -10.59 11.43
C ASP A 142 12.34 -10.22 12.66
N PHE A 143 13.66 -10.31 12.55
CA PHE A 143 14.59 -10.02 13.64
C PHE A 143 15.42 -8.78 13.31
N MET A 144 15.39 -7.78 14.20
CA MET A 144 16.14 -6.54 13.99
C MET A 144 17.51 -6.60 14.68
N PRO A 145 18.60 -6.35 13.95
CA PRO A 145 19.95 -6.43 14.50
C PRO A 145 20.21 -5.32 15.52
N LEU A 146 21.11 -5.60 16.46
CA LEU A 146 21.45 -4.72 17.59
C LEU A 146 22.18 -3.42 17.19
N PHE A 147 22.92 -3.46 16.07
CA PHE A 147 23.93 -2.45 15.72
C PHE A 147 23.45 -1.38 14.72
N ALA A 148 22.19 -1.42 14.28
CA ALA A 148 21.68 -0.56 13.21
C ALA A 148 20.64 0.45 13.72
N ASP A 149 20.97 1.26 14.74
CA ASP A 149 19.97 2.05 15.46
C ASP A 149 19.13 2.94 14.57
N ARG A 150 19.72 3.67 13.60
CA ARG A 150 18.94 4.56 12.75
C ARG A 150 18.06 3.79 11.76
N CYS A 151 18.60 2.78 11.10
CA CYS A 151 17.85 1.92 10.19
C CYS A 151 16.71 1.17 10.91
N ARG A 152 16.99 0.66 12.12
CA ARG A 152 16.01 -0.02 12.97
C ARG A 152 14.88 0.93 13.32
N LEU A 153 15.20 2.14 13.81
CA LEU A 153 14.18 3.14 14.15
C LEU A 153 13.34 3.53 12.93
N PHE A 154 13.97 3.80 11.79
CA PHE A 154 13.25 4.12 10.56
C PHE A 154 12.31 2.98 10.13
N THR A 155 12.80 1.73 10.11
CA THR A 155 11.98 0.56 9.81
C THR A 155 10.80 0.42 10.79
N LYS A 156 11.00 0.68 12.09
CA LYS A 156 9.91 0.66 13.08
C LYS A 156 8.87 1.74 12.82
N GLU A 157 9.29 2.95 12.44
CA GLU A 157 8.36 4.04 12.12
C GLU A 157 7.56 3.75 10.84
N VAL A 158 8.23 3.19 9.83
CA VAL A 158 7.66 2.76 8.54
C VAL A 158 6.65 1.63 8.72
N LEU A 159 7.05 0.56 9.40
CA LEU A 159 6.17 -0.58 9.69
C LEU A 159 5.13 -0.22 10.75
N GLY A 160 5.42 0.80 11.56
CA GLY A 160 4.51 1.44 12.51
C GLY A 160 3.17 1.89 11.93
N LEU A 161 3.11 2.01 10.61
CA LEU A 161 1.94 2.44 9.86
C LEU A 161 1.05 1.28 9.39
N THR A 162 1.45 0.02 9.61
CA THR A 162 0.61 -1.15 9.29
C THR A 162 -0.16 -1.61 10.54
N PRO A 163 -1.45 -1.98 10.44
CA PRO A 163 -2.28 -2.25 11.63
C PRO A 163 -1.98 -3.55 12.39
N THR A 164 -1.02 -4.37 11.94
CA THR A 164 -0.88 -5.76 12.38
C THR A 164 0.53 -6.11 12.85
N TYR A 165 1.23 -5.24 13.58
CA TYR A 165 2.56 -5.55 14.11
C TYR A 165 2.65 -5.50 15.64
N SER A 166 3.57 -6.29 16.18
CA SER A 166 4.03 -6.20 17.55
C SER A 166 5.57 -6.23 17.59
N TRP A 167 6.15 -5.45 18.50
CA TRP A 167 7.59 -5.44 18.74
C TRP A 167 7.86 -5.99 20.12
N SER A 168 8.77 -6.96 20.23
CA SER A 168 9.18 -7.55 21.50
C SER A 168 10.70 -7.47 21.65
N PRO A 169 11.23 -6.99 22.79
CA PRO A 169 12.66 -6.99 23.03
C PRO A 169 13.20 -8.42 23.11
N LEU A 170 14.42 -8.63 22.62
CA LEU A 170 15.13 -9.90 22.71
C LEU A 170 16.32 -9.80 23.67
N PRO A 171 16.73 -10.90 24.33
CA PRO A 171 17.95 -10.92 25.10
C PRO A 171 19.16 -10.57 24.21
N GLY A 172 20.07 -9.74 24.73
CA GLY A 172 21.26 -9.31 23.98
C GLY A 172 22.19 -10.45 23.54
N SER A 173 22.10 -11.62 24.17
CA SER A 173 22.81 -12.84 23.77
C SER A 173 22.40 -13.39 22.40
N THR A 174 21.25 -12.97 21.86
CA THR A 174 20.76 -13.41 20.54
C THR A 174 21.44 -12.69 19.37
N GLY A 175 22.14 -11.57 19.64
CA GLY A 175 22.67 -10.69 18.59
C GLY A 175 21.60 -9.78 17.94
N TYR A 176 20.35 -9.90 18.35
CA TYR A 176 19.22 -9.07 17.89
C TYR A 176 18.68 -8.20 19.03
N ALA A 177 18.21 -7.01 18.69
CA ALA A 177 17.59 -6.11 19.67
C ALA A 177 16.12 -6.48 19.91
N GLU A 178 15.39 -6.78 18.84
CA GLU A 178 13.93 -6.90 18.87
C GLU A 178 13.44 -7.94 17.85
N ARG A 179 12.35 -8.62 18.19
CA ARG A 179 11.52 -9.41 17.28
C ARG A 179 10.33 -8.56 16.84
N LEU A 180 10.11 -8.50 15.54
CA LEU A 180 8.89 -8.00 14.93
C LEU A 180 7.99 -9.19 14.61
N GLU A 181 6.77 -9.22 15.12
CA GLU A 181 5.73 -10.14 14.65
C GLU A 181 4.68 -9.36 13.87
N TYR A 182 4.25 -9.88 12.72
CA TYR A 182 3.24 -9.21 11.92
C TYR A 182 2.46 -10.17 11.02
N HIS A 183 1.25 -9.76 10.63
CA HIS A 183 0.52 -10.41 9.53
C HIS A 183 0.82 -9.67 8.22
N PRO A 184 1.50 -10.31 7.24
CA PRO A 184 1.71 -9.70 5.93
C PRO A 184 0.42 -9.16 5.33
N LEU A 185 0.47 -7.96 4.76
CA LEU A 185 -0.66 -7.32 4.11
C LEU A 185 -0.43 -7.32 2.59
N TYR A 186 -1.46 -7.62 1.82
CA TYR A 186 -1.48 -7.55 0.36
C TYR A 186 -2.51 -6.51 -0.05
N VAL A 187 -2.08 -5.49 -0.79
CA VAL A 187 -2.99 -4.43 -1.24
C VAL A 187 -3.30 -4.61 -2.72
N LEU A 188 -4.58 -4.73 -3.01
CA LEU A 188 -5.11 -4.77 -4.35
C LEU A 188 -5.73 -3.42 -4.66
N GLU A 189 -5.15 -2.72 -5.62
CA GLU A 189 -5.65 -1.47 -6.19
C GLU A 189 -6.55 -1.80 -7.39
N LEU A 190 -7.64 -1.06 -7.55
CA LEU A 190 -8.44 -1.07 -8.77
C LEU A 190 -8.04 0.09 -9.66
N ASN A 191 -7.67 -0.23 -10.89
CA ASN A 191 -7.56 0.75 -11.97
C ASN A 191 -8.61 0.41 -13.03
N GLY A 192 -9.77 1.06 -12.95
CA GLY A 192 -10.97 0.65 -13.68
C GLY A 192 -11.42 -0.74 -13.24
N ALA A 193 -11.55 -1.67 -14.19
CA ALA A 193 -11.93 -3.07 -13.93
C ALA A 193 -10.74 -3.99 -13.62
N GLN A 194 -9.49 -3.51 -13.71
CA GLN A 194 -8.30 -4.33 -13.52
C GLN A 194 -7.80 -4.23 -12.07
N ALA A 195 -7.75 -5.37 -11.39
CA ALA A 195 -7.09 -5.51 -10.10
C ALA A 195 -5.56 -5.49 -10.28
N ARG A 196 -4.84 -4.81 -9.39
CA ARG A 196 -3.38 -4.77 -9.36
C ARG A 196 -2.87 -4.94 -7.95
N MET A 197 -1.91 -5.82 -7.74
CA MET A 197 -1.22 -5.93 -6.46
C MET A 197 -0.13 -4.86 -6.37
N ALA A 198 -0.17 -4.04 -5.32
CA ALA A 198 0.80 -2.98 -5.07
C ALA A 198 2.05 -3.53 -4.37
N LEU A 199 3.21 -3.26 -4.97
CA LEU A 199 4.51 -3.72 -4.49
C LEU A 199 5.40 -2.51 -4.22
N LEU A 200 6.14 -2.53 -3.12
CA LEU A 200 7.07 -1.46 -2.75
C LEU A 200 8.48 -2.01 -2.61
N SER A 201 9.42 -1.32 -3.26
CA SER A 201 10.85 -1.41 -2.95
C SER A 201 11.30 -0.09 -2.33
N TYR A 202 12.04 -0.14 -1.23
CA TYR A 202 12.77 1.03 -0.73
C TYR A 202 14.19 0.70 -0.27
N ILE A 203 15.05 1.70 -0.32
CA ILE A 203 16.34 1.73 0.35
C ILE A 203 16.48 3.02 1.14
N PHE A 204 16.78 2.88 2.40
CA PHE A 204 17.08 3.97 3.32
C PHE A 204 18.57 3.95 3.64
N VAL A 205 19.20 5.12 3.61
CA VAL A 205 20.60 5.32 3.99
C VAL A 205 20.66 6.44 5.02
N SER A 206 21.20 6.12 6.18
CA SER A 206 21.44 7.03 7.30
C SER A 206 22.56 8.00 6.98
N GLY A 207 22.29 9.30 7.15
CA GLY A 207 23.31 10.34 6.98
C GLY A 207 24.38 10.35 8.08
N THR A 208 24.06 9.81 9.26
CA THR A 208 24.92 9.89 10.45
C THR A 208 26.12 8.95 10.37
N ASN A 209 25.93 7.76 9.83
CA ASN A 209 26.92 6.67 9.87
C ASN A 209 26.97 5.85 8.58
N GLY A 210 26.24 6.27 7.54
CA GLY A 210 26.18 5.57 6.26
C GLY A 210 25.51 4.19 6.32
N GLN A 211 24.91 3.81 7.46
CA GLN A 211 24.18 2.55 7.56
C GLN A 211 22.99 2.56 6.60
N SER A 212 22.78 1.45 5.92
CA SER A 212 21.67 1.29 4.98
C SER A 212 20.75 0.15 5.41
N CYS A 213 19.45 0.31 5.19
CA CYS A 213 18.50 -0.80 5.20
C CYS A 213 17.65 -0.73 3.94
N SER A 214 17.24 -1.89 3.45
CA SER A 214 16.45 -2.00 2.23
C SER A 214 15.37 -3.03 2.41
N ILE A 215 14.22 -2.77 1.80
CA ILE A 215 13.19 -3.77 1.58
C ILE A 215 12.96 -3.86 0.08
N GLY A 216 13.08 -5.07 -0.46
CA GLY A 216 12.77 -5.35 -1.86
C GLY A 216 11.38 -5.94 -1.99
N TYR A 217 10.55 -5.37 -2.85
CA TYR A 217 9.31 -5.96 -3.34
C TYR A 217 8.33 -6.50 -2.27
N ARG A 218 8.21 -5.82 -1.12
CA ARG A 218 7.17 -6.18 -0.15
C ARG A 218 5.82 -5.64 -0.59
N ASN A 219 4.78 -6.41 -0.32
CA ASN A 219 3.42 -5.90 -0.36
C ASN A 219 3.25 -4.90 0.78
N ALA A 220 3.38 -3.63 0.42
CA ALA A 220 3.44 -2.53 1.35
C ALA A 220 2.80 -1.35 0.64
N PHE A 221 1.69 -0.86 1.22
CA PHE A 221 0.95 0.25 0.66
C PHE A 221 1.16 1.49 1.50
N ASN A 222 1.40 2.61 0.81
CA ASN A 222 1.45 3.94 1.41
C ASN A 222 2.42 4.10 2.60
N ILE A 223 3.43 3.22 2.69
CA ILE A 223 4.48 3.31 3.69
C ILE A 223 5.31 4.59 3.50
N VAL A 224 5.36 5.12 2.28
CA VAL A 224 6.09 6.34 1.94
C VAL A 224 5.06 7.44 1.73
N ASN A 225 4.71 8.13 2.81
CA ASN A 225 3.79 9.25 2.83
C ASN A 225 4.43 10.44 3.55
N GLU A 226 3.72 11.57 3.65
CA GLU A 226 4.22 12.78 4.32
C GLU A 226 4.71 12.50 5.74
N THR A 227 4.01 11.64 6.50
CA THR A 227 4.43 11.22 7.84
C THR A 227 5.79 10.54 7.80
N THR A 228 5.99 9.55 6.92
CA THR A 228 7.28 8.86 6.79
C THR A 228 8.40 9.80 6.32
N LEU A 229 8.10 10.70 5.37
CA LEU A 229 9.07 11.67 4.89
C LEU A 229 9.48 12.67 5.99
N SER A 230 8.55 13.05 6.87
CA SER A 230 8.82 13.91 8.02
C SER A 230 9.75 13.26 9.05
N ARG A 231 9.91 11.92 9.02
CA ARG A 231 10.82 11.18 9.89
C ARG A 231 12.26 11.19 9.42
N LEU A 232 12.58 11.67 8.21
CA LEU A 232 13.95 11.72 7.72
C LEU A 232 14.80 12.76 8.48
N ASN A 233 15.96 12.35 8.97
CA ASN A 233 16.92 13.26 9.59
C ASN A 233 17.74 14.00 8.51
N VAL A 234 18.49 15.03 8.93
CA VAL A 234 19.46 15.68 8.04
C VAL A 234 20.49 14.64 7.59
N GLY A 235 20.70 14.55 6.27
CA GLY A 235 21.61 13.59 5.65
C GLY A 235 20.99 12.23 5.35
N ASP A 236 19.82 11.91 5.89
CA ASP A 236 19.11 10.69 5.52
C ASP A 236 18.64 10.76 4.06
N THR A 237 18.73 9.64 3.37
CA THR A 237 18.23 9.48 2.00
C THR A 237 17.33 8.25 1.92
N LEU A 238 16.14 8.43 1.35
CA LEU A 238 15.18 7.36 1.09
C LEU A 238 14.94 7.29 -0.42
N VAL A 239 15.23 6.15 -1.03
CA VAL A 239 14.88 5.87 -2.43
C VAL A 239 13.80 4.81 -2.45
N VAL A 240 12.78 5.03 -3.27
CA VAL A 240 11.59 4.18 -3.33
C VAL A 240 11.20 3.93 -4.77
N GLN A 241 10.51 2.81 -4.98
CA GLN A 241 9.87 2.50 -6.24
C GLN A 241 8.57 1.76 -5.94
N HIS A 242 7.46 2.35 -6.38
CA HIS A 242 6.16 1.71 -6.36
C HIS A 242 6.03 0.89 -7.63
N ASN A 243 5.85 -0.41 -7.48
CA ASN A 243 5.70 -1.36 -8.55
C ASN A 243 4.27 -1.93 -8.51
N GLN A 244 3.82 -2.45 -9.63
CA GLN A 244 2.48 -3.03 -9.75
C GLN A 244 2.57 -4.40 -10.38
N LEU A 245 1.71 -5.30 -9.92
CA LEU A 245 1.46 -6.58 -10.55
C LEU A 245 -0.02 -6.65 -10.96
N PRO A 246 -0.35 -6.33 -12.22
CA PRO A 246 -1.69 -6.49 -12.75
C PRO A 246 -2.14 -7.94 -12.64
N LEU A 247 -3.34 -8.15 -12.09
CA LEU A 247 -3.95 -9.46 -11.92
C LEU A 247 -5.02 -9.66 -12.98
N THR A 248 -5.02 -10.85 -13.58
CA THR A 248 -6.03 -11.25 -14.56
C THR A 248 -7.00 -12.23 -13.92
N LYS A 249 -8.29 -11.92 -13.98
CA LYS A 249 -9.34 -12.85 -13.55
C LYS A 249 -9.40 -14.05 -14.50
N GLN A 250 -9.30 -15.25 -13.93
CA GLN A 250 -9.47 -16.50 -14.65
C GLN A 250 -10.96 -16.78 -14.88
N LYS A 251 -11.28 -17.34 -16.04
CA LYS A 251 -12.65 -17.70 -16.42
C LYS A 251 -13.13 -18.96 -15.71
#